data_AF-A0A838HD53-F1
#
_entry.id   AF-A0A838HD53-F1
#
_cell.length_a   1.000
_cell.length_b   1.000
_cell.length_c   1.000
_cell.angle_alpha   90.00
_cell.angle_beta   90.00
_cell.angle_gamma   90.00
#
_symmetry.space_group_name_H-M   'P 1'
#
loop_
_entity.id
_entity.type
_entity.pdbx_description
1 polymer ?
#
loop_
_entity_poly.entity_id
_entity_poly.type
_entity_poly.pdbx_seq_one_letter_code
_entity_poly.pdbx_strand_id
1 'polypeptide(L)'
;MSPLTPSVTALDARAEVLGWPDVLSTLIAGADLSAPQTGWAMRQILAGDASPAQIAGFAVALRSKGETVEEVEGLVATMYEFATPLTYDERAVDIVGTGGDRSLTVNISTMA
;
A
#
# COMPACT_ATOMS: atom_id res chain seq x y z
N MET A 1 -18.64 -42.84 -27.96
CA MET A 1 -17.44 -42.72 -27.12
C MET A 1 -16.89 -41.32 -27.30
N SER A 2 -17.30 -40.39 -26.44
CA SER A 2 -16.61 -39.11 -26.22
C SER A 2 -15.98 -39.18 -24.83
N PRO A 3 -14.70 -38.79 -24.66
CA PRO A 3 -14.09 -38.80 -23.35
C PRO A 3 -14.68 -37.67 -22.49
N LEU A 4 -15.08 -38.01 -21.26
CA LEU A 4 -15.35 -37.04 -20.21
C LEU A 4 -14.01 -36.38 -19.85
N THR A 5 -13.86 -35.11 -20.18
CA THR A 5 -12.79 -34.25 -19.66
C THR A 5 -12.94 -34.17 -18.14
N PRO A 6 -11.90 -34.38 -17.33
CA PRO A 6 -12.00 -34.07 -15.91
C PRO A 6 -12.11 -32.55 -15.76
N SER A 7 -13.21 -32.11 -15.16
CA SER A 7 -13.43 -30.74 -14.71
C SER A 7 -12.31 -30.34 -13.75
N VAL A 8 -11.55 -29.31 -14.09
CA VAL A 8 -10.60 -28.67 -13.18
C VAL A 8 -11.41 -27.91 -12.14
N THR A 9 -11.82 -28.62 -11.10
CA THR A 9 -12.44 -28.06 -9.90
C THR A 9 -11.77 -28.71 -8.70
N ALA A 10 -10.56 -28.25 -8.38
CA ALA A 10 -9.94 -28.37 -7.06
C ALA A 10 -8.58 -27.64 -7.04
N LEU A 11 -8.57 -26.35 -7.36
CA LEU A 11 -7.77 -25.44 -6.55
C LEU A 11 -8.79 -24.67 -5.72
N ASP A 12 -9.26 -25.30 -4.64
CA ASP A 12 -9.54 -24.54 -3.43
C ASP A 12 -8.18 -23.99 -3.01
N ALA A 13 -7.83 -22.84 -3.59
CA ALA A 13 -6.82 -21.97 -3.05
C ALA A 13 -7.30 -21.71 -1.62
N ARG A 14 -6.67 -22.40 -0.67
CA ARG A 14 -6.60 -21.91 0.70
C ARG A 14 -6.38 -20.41 0.56
N ALA A 15 -7.30 -19.59 1.05
CA ALA A 15 -7.05 -18.16 1.13
C ALA A 15 -5.68 -18.03 1.82
N GLU A 16 -4.64 -17.77 1.02
CA GLU A 16 -3.28 -17.71 1.53
C GLU A 16 -3.34 -16.60 2.57
N VAL A 17 -3.03 -16.95 3.81
CA VAL A 17 -2.93 -15.97 4.88
C VAL A 17 -1.80 -15.06 4.45
N LEU A 18 -2.15 -13.88 3.94
CA LEU A 18 -1.19 -12.92 3.44
C LEU A 18 -0.21 -12.56 4.55
N GLY A 19 1.09 -12.75 4.30
CA GLY A 19 2.16 -12.43 5.22
C GLY A 19 3.23 -11.52 4.61
N TRP A 20 4.12 -11.04 5.47
CA TRP A 20 5.28 -10.25 5.06
C TRP A 20 6.18 -10.95 4.04
N PRO A 21 6.44 -12.28 4.13
CA PRO A 21 7.19 -12.98 3.10
C PRO A 21 6.55 -12.87 1.72
N ASP A 22 5.23 -12.95 1.62
CA ASP A 22 4.50 -12.88 0.35
C ASP A 22 4.58 -11.46 -0.22
N VAL A 23 4.25 -10.46 0.59
CA VAL A 23 4.33 -9.03 0.20
C VAL A 23 5.72 -8.66 -0.30
N LEU A 24 6.76 -9.02 0.46
CA LEU A 24 8.14 -8.68 0.08
C LEU A 24 8.60 -9.49 -1.14
N SER A 25 8.25 -10.78 -1.24
CA SER A 25 8.63 -11.61 -2.38
C SER A 25 7.98 -11.13 -3.67
N THR A 26 6.71 -10.72 -3.63
CA THR A 26 6.01 -10.15 -4.79
C THR A 26 6.68 -8.87 -5.27
N LEU A 27 7.00 -7.94 -4.37
CA LEU A 27 7.68 -6.69 -4.72
C LEU A 27 9.10 -6.92 -5.25
N ILE A 28 9.86 -7.83 -4.63
CA ILE A 28 11.21 -8.18 -5.06
C ILE A 28 11.19 -8.87 -6.43
N ALA A 29 10.14 -9.64 -6.74
CA ALA A 29 9.93 -10.24 -8.05
C ALA A 29 9.51 -9.21 -9.12
N GLY A 30 9.32 -7.93 -8.76
CA GLY A 30 8.88 -6.88 -9.67
C GLY A 30 7.40 -6.96 -10.05
N ALA A 31 6.60 -7.72 -9.29
CA ALA A 31 5.17 -7.85 -9.49
C ALA A 31 4.40 -6.86 -8.62
N ASP A 32 3.26 -6.41 -9.13
CA ASP A 32 2.41 -5.46 -8.43
C ASP A 32 1.57 -6.13 -7.35
N LEU A 33 1.38 -5.42 -6.25
CA LEU A 33 0.41 -5.77 -5.22
C LEU A 33 -0.95 -5.16 -5.57
N SER A 34 -2.01 -5.90 -5.29
CA SER A 34 -3.37 -5.36 -5.33
C SER A 34 -3.63 -4.40 -4.16
N ALA A 35 -4.63 -3.51 -4.30
CA ALA A 35 -5.00 -2.58 -3.23
C ALA A 35 -5.29 -3.26 -1.86
N PRO A 36 -5.95 -4.43 -1.78
CA PRO A 36 -6.10 -5.15 -0.51
C PRO A 36 -4.79 -5.61 0.11
N GLN A 37 -3.79 -5.98 -0.71
CA GLN A 37 -2.49 -6.43 -0.22
C GLN A 37 -1.65 -5.28 0.33
N THR A 38 -1.64 -4.12 -0.35
CA THR A 38 -0.98 -2.93 0.20
C THR A 38 -1.72 -2.41 1.43
N GLY A 39 -3.05 -2.47 1.43
CA GLY A 39 -3.85 -2.13 2.61
C GLY A 39 -3.57 -3.04 3.81
N TRP A 40 -3.40 -4.35 3.59
CA TRP A 40 -2.95 -5.26 4.64
C TRP A 40 -1.59 -4.84 5.22
N ALA A 41 -0.60 -4.56 4.37
CA ALA A 41 0.72 -4.14 4.82
C ALA A 41 0.64 -2.81 5.61
N MET A 42 -0.10 -1.83 5.11
CA MET A 42 -0.28 -0.55 5.79
C MET A 42 -0.96 -0.70 7.16
N ARG A 43 -1.94 -1.60 7.28
CA ARG A 43 -2.61 -1.91 8.55
C ARG A 43 -1.64 -2.48 9.58
N GLN A 44 -0.75 -3.39 9.16
CA GLN A 44 0.31 -3.94 10.03
C GLN A 44 1.28 -2.85 10.50
N ILE A 45 1.63 -1.90 9.62
CA ILE A 45 2.51 -0.78 9.95
C ILE A 45 1.84 0.15 10.98
N LEU A 46 0.60 0.58 10.71
CA LEU A 46 -0.11 1.53 11.57
C LEU A 46 -0.56 0.94 12.90
N ALA A 47 -0.80 -0.38 12.96
CA ALA A 47 -1.08 -1.10 14.20
C ALA A 47 0.17 -1.32 15.08
N GLY A 48 1.38 -1.10 14.54
CA GLY A 48 2.64 -1.37 15.24
C GLY A 48 3.06 -2.85 15.23
N ASP A 49 2.41 -3.68 14.41
CA ASP A 49 2.70 -5.12 14.27
C ASP A 49 3.87 -5.40 13.31
N ALA A 50 4.30 -4.40 12.54
CA ALA A 50 5.43 -4.49 11.63
C ALA A 50 6.76 -4.13 12.31
N SER A 51 7.77 -4.99 12.18
CA SER A 51 9.13 -4.69 12.63
C SER A 51 9.77 -3.57 11.79
N PRO A 52 10.76 -2.84 12.32
CA PRO A 52 11.50 -1.83 11.55
C PRO A 52 12.11 -2.37 10.25
N ALA A 53 12.56 -3.63 10.26
CA ALA A 53 13.12 -4.28 9.08
C ALA A 53 12.05 -4.55 8.00
N GLN A 54 10.84 -4.95 8.39
CA GLN A 54 9.72 -5.14 7.45
C GLN A 54 9.28 -3.81 6.83
N ILE A 55 9.17 -2.75 7.64
CA ILE A 55 8.82 -1.41 7.16
C ILE A 55 9.86 -0.91 6.15
N ALA A 56 11.15 -1.00 6.49
CA ALA A 56 12.24 -0.59 5.62
C ALA A 56 12.28 -1.42 4.33
N GLY A 57 12.15 -2.75 4.45
CA GLY A 57 12.13 -3.67 3.31
C GLY A 57 10.98 -3.38 2.35
N PHE A 58 9.77 -3.15 2.88
CA PHE A 58 8.60 -2.80 2.09
C PHE A 58 8.78 -1.49 1.33
N ALA A 59 9.20 -0.42 2.03
CA ALA A 59 9.39 0.90 1.42
C ALA A 59 10.45 0.88 0.30
N VAL A 60 11.57 0.20 0.54
CA VAL A 60 12.66 0.09 -0.45
C VAL A 60 12.23 -0.79 -1.63
N ALA A 61 11.58 -1.93 -1.40
CA ALA A 61 11.15 -2.83 -2.46
C ALA A 61 10.08 -2.18 -3.34
N LEU A 62 9.08 -1.53 -2.74
CA LEU A 62 8.02 -0.81 -3.46
C LEU A 62 8.61 0.29 -4.35
N ARG A 63 9.50 1.13 -3.79
CA ARG A 63 10.17 2.18 -4.57
C ARG A 63 11.08 1.63 -5.67
N SER A 64 11.78 0.53 -5.40
CA SER A 64 12.71 -0.07 -6.38
C SER A 64 11.97 -0.70 -7.55
N LYS A 65 10.80 -1.31 -7.30
CA LYS A 65 9.87 -1.78 -8.32
C LYS A 65 9.27 -0.61 -9.11
N GLY A 66 8.94 0.47 -8.40
CA GLY A 66 8.10 1.56 -8.88
C GLY A 66 6.66 1.32 -8.46
N GLU A 67 6.15 2.18 -7.58
CA GLU A 67 4.78 2.12 -7.08
C GLU A 67 3.73 2.35 -8.18
N THR A 68 2.64 1.57 -8.18
CA THR A 68 1.47 1.80 -9.03
C THR A 68 0.42 2.67 -8.34
N VAL A 69 -0.52 3.21 -9.12
CA VAL A 69 -1.65 3.97 -8.58
C VAL A 69 -2.49 3.12 -7.64
N GLU A 70 -2.81 1.88 -8.03
CA GLU A 70 -3.61 0.97 -7.21
C GLU A 70 -2.94 0.65 -5.87
N GLU A 71 -1.62 0.45 -5.89
CA GLU A 71 -0.83 0.22 -4.67
C GLU A 71 -0.93 1.40 -3.71
N VAL A 72 -0.73 2.62 -4.22
CA VAL A 72 -0.81 3.86 -3.45
C VAL A 72 -2.22 4.12 -2.94
N GLU A 73 -3.25 3.87 -3.74
CA GLU A 73 -4.65 3.97 -3.33
C GLU A 73 -4.97 3.05 -2.14
N GLY A 74 -4.50 1.80 -2.17
CA GLY A 74 -4.66 0.86 -1.06
C GLY A 74 -3.97 1.31 0.23
N LEU A 75 -2.77 1.91 0.12
CA LEU A 75 -2.06 2.52 1.26
C LEU A 75 -2.84 3.69 1.84
N VAL A 76 -3.27 4.63 1.00
CA VAL A 76 -3.96 5.86 1.41
C VAL A 76 -5.34 5.56 2.01
N ALA A 77 -6.11 4.67 1.39
CA ALA A 77 -7.40 4.24 1.94
C ALA A 77 -7.25 3.69 3.36
N THR A 78 -6.22 2.86 3.59
CA THR A 78 -5.94 2.30 4.92
C THR A 78 -5.45 3.37 5.89
N MET A 79 -4.66 4.35 5.45
CA MET A 79 -4.27 5.49 6.30
C MET A 79 -5.50 6.25 6.82
N TYR A 80 -6.51 6.48 5.97
CA TYR A 80 -7.75 7.15 6.38
C TYR A 80 -8.56 6.34 7.40
N GLU A 81 -8.51 5.01 7.36
CA GLU A 81 -9.17 4.18 8.38
C GLU A 81 -8.57 4.35 9.79
N PHE A 82 -7.29 4.69 9.88
CA PHE A 82 -6.58 4.93 11.14
C PHE A 82 -6.54 6.40 11.56
N ALA A 83 -6.85 7.32 10.65
CA ALA A 83 -6.84 8.75 10.93
C ALA A 83 -7.97 9.11 11.90
N THR A 84 -7.71 10.05 12.81
CA THR A 84 -8.78 10.65 13.62
C THR A 84 -9.49 11.69 12.76
N PRO A 85 -10.80 11.52 12.46
CA PRO A 85 -11.52 12.47 11.62
C PRO A 85 -11.73 13.80 12.36
N LEU A 86 -11.53 14.90 11.64
CA LEU A 86 -11.88 16.25 12.08
C LEU A 86 -13.12 16.71 11.32
N THR A 87 -14.12 17.22 12.03
CA THR A 87 -15.33 17.79 11.42
C THR A 87 -15.21 19.31 11.37
N TYR A 88 -15.48 19.89 10.20
CA TYR A 88 -15.46 21.32 9.98
C TYR A 88 -16.54 21.69 8.95
N ASP A 89 -17.37 22.69 9.27
CA ASP A 89 -18.59 22.99 8.51
C ASP A 89 -18.40 24.07 7.41
N GLU A 90 -17.22 24.68 7.35
CA GLU A 90 -16.92 25.71 6.35
C GLU A 90 -16.00 25.16 5.24
N ARG A 91 -15.89 25.90 4.14
CA ARG A 91 -14.98 25.53 3.05
C ARG A 91 -13.53 25.63 3.52
N ALA A 92 -12.81 24.52 3.42
CA ALA A 92 -11.37 24.45 3.68
C ALA A 92 -10.59 24.18 2.38
N VAL A 93 -9.35 24.65 2.35
CA VAL A 93 -8.36 24.34 1.31
C VAL A 93 -7.11 23.84 2.02
N ASP A 94 -6.50 22.80 1.48
CA ASP A 94 -5.18 22.33 1.91
C ASP A 94 -4.13 22.68 0.84
N ILE A 95 -3.02 23.26 1.28
CA ILE A 95 -1.89 23.62 0.43
C ILE A 95 -0.69 22.82 0.93
N VAL A 96 -0.44 21.68 0.29
CA VAL A 96 0.61 20.74 0.68
C VAL A 96 1.37 20.23 -0.53
N GLY A 97 2.65 19.92 -0.33
CA GLY A 97 3.50 19.26 -1.30
C GLY A 97 4.24 18.09 -0.64
N THR A 98 4.70 17.13 -1.45
CA THR A 98 5.48 15.98 -0.98
C THR A 98 6.86 16.39 -0.43
N GLY A 99 7.37 17.55 -0.83
CA GLY A 99 8.71 18.03 -0.50
C GLY A 99 9.81 17.24 -1.21
N GLY A 100 11.08 17.48 -0.82
CA GLY A 100 12.22 16.71 -1.31
C GLY A 100 12.78 17.14 -2.68
N ASP A 101 12.35 18.29 -3.21
CA ASP A 101 12.85 18.89 -4.46
C ASP A 101 14.29 19.42 -4.37
N ARG A 102 14.87 19.42 -3.17
CA ARG A 102 16.22 19.95 -2.85
C ARG A 102 16.40 21.43 -3.21
N SER A 103 15.33 22.19 -3.37
CA SER A 103 15.39 23.60 -3.76
C SER A 103 15.80 24.54 -2.62
N LEU A 104 15.82 24.04 -1.37
CA LEU A 104 16.07 24.82 -0.15
C LEU A 104 15.20 26.08 -0.06
N THR A 105 14.06 26.08 -0.73
CA THR A 105 13.10 27.16 -0.65
C THR A 105 12.52 27.23 0.76
N VAL A 106 12.19 28.43 1.22
CA VAL A 106 11.35 28.59 2.41
C VAL A 106 10.03 27.86 2.18
N ASN A 107 9.31 27.45 3.24
CA ASN A 107 8.04 26.73 3.10
C ASN A 107 6.96 27.61 2.43
N ILE A 108 6.99 27.71 1.11
CA ILE A 108 6.10 28.59 0.33
C ILE A 108 4.64 28.20 0.55
N SER A 109 4.35 26.90 0.65
CA SER A 109 3.01 26.39 0.99
C SER A 109 2.49 26.81 2.36
N THR A 110 3.37 27.21 3.28
CA THR A 110 3.01 27.77 4.60
C THR A 110 2.80 29.29 4.55
N MET A 111 3.37 29.97 3.54
CA MET A 111 3.26 31.42 3.37
C MET A 111 2.07 31.85 2.48
N ALA A 112 1.60 30.96 1.61
CA ALA A 112 0.44 31.15 0.73
C ALA A 112 -0.87 30.99 1.50
#